data_AF-A0A4C2E7V0-F1
#
_entry.id   AF-A0A4C2E7V0-F1
#
_cell.length_a   1.000
_cell.length_b   1.000
_cell.length_c   1.000
_cell.angle_alpha   90.00
_cell.angle_beta   90.00
_cell.angle_gamma   90.00
#
_symmetry.space_group_name_H-M   'P 1'
#
loop_
_entity.id
_entity.type
_entity.pdbx_description
1 polymer ?
#
loop_
_entity_poly.entity_id
_entity_poly.type
_entity_poly.pdbx_seq_one_letter_code
_entity_poly.pdbx_strand_id
1 'polypeptide(L)'
;MNVLQRLSDILVKDGLKTSVLFREDVLPNMFESAKSTVKINKQKNVVKKVPSKDVTIKKNIHLVGKGSSLSKKATKEYLSPLQGHSISRHNVLNNYDEAKASRMHSWLENVERSPNSQEVLFTKFRQFTGDMLAALIACSPPKVRISSQNLMRNYMKYSTGEVPQIPKFQENPRNFEAYIGLLTHTKFLYRNSSSTNGIVPKILRNLMHPGNIKTLHLRTTKCYNDMMYYFSEKFDFATCRELFVQMKVENVPPSTVTYNILLRAVVKNSHIRKNKFPDEEVMYYLKDMKNRGVEADSVTWTTCYNFLKEDVSRLLFVEQFHERGVPLTRDFVYTVLRNGDYNSTECLKFLANNKIPLDGKSFKLCVSRLLQENRIDIAWVFLEHTLKNSDREFKLGANILNEFLRVFASDGRFDLCLMTFNTCVQDRGLKPDVHTFDMLFKSLVKNGYHKNFCVMLTFLQNLKKKYGFENKTNYWLIKAQSMGKFNIDPQWRCVTSEQLQRAERWVNLLKWGVDTNTFSTKVWSTHGTRFRNALRFIGCIPLAYRNSGKQQDTRGLTIRKAEYRRRIRHIALQNALLKRVPYAKDWYGALKKELSDRGVVV
;
A
#
# COMPACT_ATOMS: atom_id res chain seq x y z
N MET A 1 -22.55 22.80 -17.66
CA MET A 1 -23.12 22.28 -16.40
C MET A 1 -22.00 21.61 -15.61
N ASN A 2 -21.82 21.93 -14.34
CA ASN A 2 -20.74 21.38 -13.51
C ASN A 2 -21.16 19.99 -12.95
N VAL A 3 -20.25 19.01 -12.96
CA VAL A 3 -20.49 17.65 -12.44
C VAL A 3 -20.98 17.68 -10.99
N LEU A 4 -20.43 18.56 -10.13
CA LEU A 4 -20.87 18.69 -8.74
C LEU A 4 -22.31 19.23 -8.62
N GLN A 5 -22.68 20.18 -9.46
CA GLN A 5 -24.03 20.73 -9.46
C GLN A 5 -25.04 19.65 -9.81
N ARG A 6 -24.78 18.90 -10.90
CA ARG A 6 -25.65 17.80 -11.30
C ARG A 6 -25.75 16.71 -10.22
N LEU A 7 -24.63 16.38 -9.59
CA LEU A 7 -24.60 15.42 -8.49
C LEU A 7 -25.43 15.90 -7.28
N SER A 8 -25.40 17.22 -6.99
CA SER A 8 -26.22 17.85 -5.96
C SER A 8 -27.71 17.72 -6.28
N ASP A 9 -28.11 17.95 -7.53
CA ASP A 9 -29.51 17.81 -7.97
C ASP A 9 -30.02 16.37 -7.78
N ILE A 10 -29.17 15.38 -8.09
CA ILE A 10 -29.50 13.96 -7.92
C ILE A 10 -29.60 13.61 -6.42
N LEU A 11 -28.70 14.15 -5.58
CA LEU A 11 -28.74 13.94 -4.12
C LEU A 11 -30.03 14.44 -3.49
N VAL A 12 -30.51 15.61 -3.92
CA VAL A 12 -31.76 16.21 -3.44
C VAL A 12 -32.97 15.33 -3.80
N LYS A 13 -32.96 14.70 -4.98
CA LYS A 13 -34.07 13.86 -5.45
C LYS A 13 -34.06 12.45 -4.87
N ASP A 14 -32.93 11.75 -4.95
CA ASP A 14 -32.87 10.30 -4.72
C ASP A 14 -32.36 9.94 -3.30
N GLY A 15 -31.70 10.90 -2.65
CA GLY A 15 -31.02 10.71 -1.38
C GLY A 15 -29.79 9.80 -1.46
N LEU A 16 -29.01 9.76 -0.37
CA LEU A 16 -27.85 8.89 -0.26
C LEU A 16 -28.27 7.49 0.20
N LYS A 17 -27.87 6.45 -0.52
CA LYS A 17 -28.14 5.06 -0.14
C LYS A 17 -26.96 4.45 0.62
N THR A 18 -27.25 3.73 1.69
CA THR A 18 -26.27 3.02 2.52
C THR A 18 -26.44 1.51 2.39
N SER A 19 -25.34 0.77 2.26
CA SER A 19 -25.36 -0.68 2.42
C SER A 19 -25.34 -1.04 3.91
N VAL A 20 -26.25 -1.92 4.31
CA VAL A 20 -26.15 -2.65 5.58
C VAL A 20 -25.34 -3.91 5.30
N LEU A 21 -24.27 -4.13 6.06
CA LEU A 21 -23.36 -5.27 5.87
C LEU A 21 -23.29 -6.08 7.17
N PHE A 22 -23.54 -7.39 7.05
CA PHE A 22 -23.30 -8.34 8.13
C PHE A 22 -21.79 -8.59 8.27
N ARG A 23 -21.32 -8.70 9.51
CA ARG A 23 -19.89 -8.80 9.85
C ARG A 23 -19.55 -10.18 10.40
N GLU A 24 -18.49 -10.77 9.88
CA GLU A 24 -17.86 -11.98 10.41
C GLU A 24 -16.37 -11.66 10.64
N ASP A 25 -15.87 -11.75 11.88
CA ASP A 25 -14.45 -11.49 12.16
C ASP A 25 -13.62 -12.76 11.87
N VAL A 26 -12.62 -12.65 10.98
CA VAL A 26 -11.67 -13.74 10.69
C VAL A 26 -10.26 -13.33 11.10
N LEU A 27 -9.76 -13.95 12.16
CA LEU A 27 -8.54 -13.56 12.86
C LEU A 27 -7.52 -14.73 12.89
N PRO A 28 -6.20 -14.45 12.96
CA PRO A 28 -5.18 -15.50 13.01
C PRO A 28 -5.32 -16.50 14.15
N ASN A 29 -5.92 -16.11 15.28
CA ASN A 29 -6.17 -16.97 16.43
C ASN A 29 -7.25 -18.04 16.19
N MET A 30 -8.02 -17.95 15.10
CA MET A 30 -8.91 -19.03 14.66
C MET A 30 -8.15 -20.27 14.15
N PHE A 31 -6.84 -20.11 13.87
CA PHE A 31 -5.98 -21.17 13.38
C PHE A 31 -4.86 -21.43 14.37
N GLU A 32 -4.36 -22.67 14.39
CA GLU A 32 -3.22 -23.02 15.24
C GLU A 32 -2.00 -22.15 14.88
N SER A 33 -1.42 -21.53 15.91
CA SER A 33 -0.20 -20.75 15.73
C SER A 33 0.94 -21.68 15.34
N ALA A 34 1.74 -21.30 14.34
CA ALA A 34 2.98 -21.99 14.05
C ALA A 34 3.83 -22.07 15.33
N LYS A 35 4.05 -23.29 15.85
CA LYS A 35 4.94 -23.48 17.00
C LYS A 35 6.32 -22.97 16.61
N SER A 36 6.95 -22.24 17.51
CA SER A 36 8.37 -21.89 17.43
C SER A 36 9.19 -23.18 17.53
N THR A 37 9.33 -23.92 16.43
CA THR A 37 10.30 -25.00 16.37
C THR A 37 11.69 -24.38 16.30
N VAL A 38 12.49 -24.75 17.31
CA VAL A 38 13.94 -24.62 17.46
C VAL A 38 14.44 -23.40 18.27
N LYS A 39 14.55 -23.61 19.60
CA LYS A 39 15.81 -23.33 20.32
C LYS A 39 16.92 -23.94 19.49
N ILE A 40 17.82 -23.13 18.93
CA ILE A 40 19.02 -23.64 18.26
C ILE A 40 19.88 -24.31 19.32
N ASN A 41 19.67 -25.61 19.55
CA ASN A 41 20.75 -26.46 20.01
C ASN A 41 21.76 -26.43 18.86
N LYS A 42 22.89 -25.75 19.09
CA LYS A 42 24.09 -25.91 18.27
C LYS A 42 24.50 -27.38 18.39
N GLN A 43 23.91 -28.24 17.57
CA GLN A 43 24.52 -29.52 17.28
C GLN A 43 25.89 -29.20 16.69
N LYS A 44 26.94 -29.70 17.35
CA LYS A 44 28.31 -29.72 16.86
C LYS A 44 28.34 -30.55 15.57
N ASN A 45 27.95 -29.93 14.45
CA ASN A 45 28.08 -30.56 13.14
C ASN A 45 29.48 -30.30 12.60
N VAL A 46 30.15 -31.40 12.33
CA VAL A 46 31.41 -31.56 11.59
C VAL A 46 31.52 -30.50 10.49
N VAL A 47 32.63 -29.77 10.50
CA VAL A 47 32.93 -28.66 9.59
C VAL A 47 33.15 -29.22 8.17
N LYS A 48 32.08 -29.47 7.43
CA LYS A 48 32.15 -29.43 5.96
C LYS A 48 32.37 -27.97 5.58
N LYS A 49 33.50 -27.66 4.92
CA LYS A 49 33.82 -26.32 4.38
C LYS A 49 32.64 -25.85 3.52
N VAL A 50 31.76 -25.02 4.07
CA VAL A 50 30.70 -24.36 3.30
C VAL A 50 31.41 -23.38 2.38
N PRO A 51 31.26 -23.48 1.04
CA PRO A 51 31.88 -22.53 0.13
C PRO A 51 31.42 -21.11 0.46
N SER A 52 32.29 -20.11 0.27
CA SER A 52 31.95 -18.73 0.55
C SER A 52 30.68 -18.33 -0.20
N LYS A 53 29.84 -17.48 0.41
CA LYS A 53 28.57 -17.02 -0.18
C LYS A 53 28.72 -16.51 -1.61
N ASP A 54 29.86 -15.90 -1.91
CA ASP A 54 30.22 -15.38 -3.24
C ASP A 54 30.43 -16.51 -4.26
N VAL A 55 31.10 -17.60 -3.87
CA VAL A 55 31.31 -18.76 -4.75
C VAL A 55 29.98 -19.42 -5.10
N THR A 56 29.09 -19.57 -4.12
CA THR A 56 27.74 -20.15 -4.36
C THR A 56 26.91 -19.27 -5.29
N ILE A 57 26.95 -17.94 -5.16
CA ILE A 57 26.21 -17.05 -6.06
C ILE A 57 26.82 -17.07 -7.46
N LYS A 58 28.14 -16.93 -7.59
CA LYS A 58 28.81 -16.95 -8.90
C LYS A 58 28.43 -18.20 -9.71
N LYS A 59 28.41 -19.38 -9.06
CA LYS A 59 27.99 -20.64 -9.69
C LYS A 59 26.52 -20.64 -10.14
N ASN A 60 25.62 -20.00 -9.40
CA ASN A 60 24.16 -20.06 -9.65
C ASN A 60 23.59 -18.76 -10.23
N ILE A 61 24.41 -17.78 -10.62
CA ILE A 61 23.94 -16.46 -11.06
C ILE A 61 23.09 -16.55 -12.32
N HIS A 62 23.36 -17.52 -13.20
CA HIS A 62 22.58 -17.80 -14.39
C HIS A 62 21.13 -18.23 -14.07
N LEU A 63 20.87 -18.77 -12.86
CA LEU A 63 19.53 -19.19 -12.42
C LEU A 63 18.74 -18.05 -11.77
N VAL A 64 19.39 -17.17 -11.01
CA VAL A 64 18.72 -16.19 -10.14
C VAL A 64 19.01 -14.73 -10.46
N GLY A 65 20.04 -14.48 -11.28
CA GLY A 65 20.54 -13.15 -11.65
C GLY A 65 19.74 -12.46 -12.75
N LYS A 66 20.17 -11.25 -13.12
CA LYS A 66 19.56 -10.48 -14.21
C LYS A 66 19.64 -11.30 -15.51
N GLY A 67 18.53 -11.42 -16.23
CA GLY A 67 18.43 -12.23 -17.45
C GLY A 67 17.99 -13.68 -17.25
N SER A 68 18.03 -14.23 -16.02
CA SER A 68 17.64 -15.63 -15.78
C SER A 68 16.17 -15.94 -16.05
N SER A 69 15.34 -14.89 -16.03
CA SER A 69 13.88 -14.96 -16.19
C SER A 69 13.20 -15.91 -15.19
N LEU A 70 13.80 -16.11 -14.00
CA LEU A 70 13.33 -17.06 -12.98
C LEU A 70 11.83 -16.94 -12.69
N SER A 71 11.33 -15.73 -12.43
CA SER A 71 9.91 -15.52 -12.15
C SER A 71 9.02 -15.91 -13.33
N LYS A 72 9.45 -15.65 -14.57
CA LYS A 72 8.72 -16.06 -15.78
C LYS A 72 8.74 -17.58 -15.94
N LYS A 73 9.88 -18.23 -15.69
CA LYS A 73 10.01 -19.70 -15.73
C LYS A 73 9.12 -20.39 -14.67
N ALA A 74 9.17 -19.91 -13.43
CA ALA A 74 8.30 -20.42 -12.35
C ALA A 74 6.81 -20.22 -12.65
N THR A 75 6.45 -19.10 -13.31
CA THR A 75 5.06 -18.88 -13.74
C THR A 75 4.68 -19.81 -14.89
N LYS A 76 5.57 -20.04 -15.86
CA LYS A 76 5.35 -21.00 -16.95
C LYS A 76 5.13 -22.42 -16.40
N GLU A 77 5.90 -22.83 -15.40
CA GLU A 77 5.74 -24.11 -14.71
C GLU A 77 4.38 -24.21 -14.00
N TYR A 78 4.00 -23.18 -13.23
CA TYR A 78 2.69 -23.09 -12.58
C TYR A 78 1.52 -23.22 -13.58
N LEU A 79 1.66 -22.61 -14.76
CA LEU A 79 0.65 -22.62 -15.81
C LEU A 79 0.71 -23.87 -16.70
N SER A 80 1.70 -24.75 -16.53
CA SER A 80 1.87 -25.92 -17.39
C SER A 80 0.62 -26.83 -17.51
N PRO A 81 -0.25 -26.97 -16.49
CA PRO A 81 -1.49 -27.75 -16.64
C PRO A 81 -2.57 -27.05 -17.48
N LEU A 82 -2.38 -25.77 -17.83
CA LEU A 82 -3.33 -24.93 -18.57
C LEU A 82 -2.91 -24.66 -20.03
N GLN A 83 -1.98 -25.44 -20.58
CA GLN A 83 -1.41 -25.22 -21.93
C GLN A 83 -2.45 -25.14 -23.07
N GLY A 84 -3.61 -25.76 -22.91
CA GLY A 84 -4.73 -25.68 -23.86
C GLY A 84 -5.43 -24.32 -23.93
N HIS A 85 -5.06 -23.36 -23.08
CA HIS A 85 -5.71 -22.05 -22.99
C HIS A 85 -4.76 -20.92 -23.38
N SER A 86 -5.30 -19.90 -24.06
CA SER A 86 -4.54 -18.72 -24.49
C SER A 86 -4.10 -17.87 -23.28
N ILE A 87 -2.90 -18.15 -22.77
CA ILE A 87 -2.24 -17.39 -21.72
C ILE A 87 -0.86 -16.97 -22.22
N SER A 88 -0.62 -15.65 -22.32
CA SER A 88 0.61 -15.11 -22.91
C SER A 88 1.89 -15.58 -22.21
N ARG A 89 1.82 -15.88 -20.90
CA ARG A 89 2.97 -16.31 -20.09
C ARG A 89 3.34 -17.80 -20.26
N HIS A 90 2.65 -18.58 -21.09
CA HIS A 90 3.15 -19.89 -21.55
C HIS A 90 4.48 -19.74 -22.32
N ASN A 91 4.65 -18.61 -23.02
CA ASN A 91 5.86 -18.27 -23.75
C ASN A 91 6.63 -17.15 -23.02
N VAL A 92 7.90 -17.40 -22.73
CA VAL A 92 8.77 -16.42 -22.05
C VAL A 92 9.31 -15.43 -23.09
N LEU A 93 8.54 -14.39 -23.38
CA LEU A 93 8.93 -13.32 -24.30
C LEU A 93 9.46 -12.08 -23.56
N ASN A 94 10.43 -11.40 -24.15
CA ASN A 94 11.01 -10.13 -23.69
C ASN A 94 10.70 -9.01 -24.70
N ASN A 95 9.41 -8.78 -24.96
CA ASN A 95 8.90 -7.88 -26.01
C ASN A 95 8.27 -6.59 -25.45
N TYR A 96 8.72 -6.12 -24.28
CA TYR A 96 8.21 -4.87 -23.73
C TYR A 96 8.84 -3.66 -24.45
N ASP A 97 8.00 -2.87 -25.12
CA ASP A 97 8.43 -1.64 -25.80
C ASP A 97 8.48 -0.46 -24.82
N GLU A 98 9.67 -0.26 -24.25
CA GLU A 98 9.95 0.81 -23.29
C GLU A 98 9.89 2.21 -23.93
N ALA A 99 10.26 2.33 -25.20
CA ALA A 99 10.25 3.60 -25.92
C ALA A 99 8.82 4.08 -26.19
N LYS A 100 7.93 3.18 -26.65
CA LYS A 100 6.50 3.48 -26.81
C LYS A 100 5.86 3.83 -25.47
N ALA A 101 6.17 3.09 -24.39
CA ALA A 101 5.65 3.39 -23.08
C ALA A 101 6.07 4.77 -22.56
N SER A 102 7.34 5.15 -22.78
CA SER A 102 7.87 6.45 -22.38
C SER A 102 7.27 7.61 -23.19
N ARG A 103 7.10 7.43 -24.51
CA ARG A 103 6.42 8.41 -25.37
C ARG A 103 4.97 8.63 -24.94
N MET A 104 4.22 7.57 -24.68
CA MET A 104 2.82 7.66 -24.26
C MET A 104 2.66 8.39 -22.92
N HIS A 105 3.54 8.08 -21.96
CA HIS A 105 3.52 8.76 -20.66
C HIS A 105 3.87 10.25 -20.78
N SER A 106 4.90 10.58 -21.56
CA SER A 106 5.31 11.97 -21.77
C SER A 106 4.22 12.77 -22.50
N TRP A 107 3.55 12.16 -23.48
CA TRP A 107 2.41 12.76 -24.16
C TRP A 107 1.27 13.08 -23.19
N LEU A 108 0.88 12.13 -22.33
CA LEU A 108 -0.16 12.36 -21.32
C LEU A 108 0.20 13.50 -20.35
N GLU A 109 1.43 13.51 -19.82
CA GLU A 109 1.87 14.59 -18.92
C GLU A 109 1.84 15.97 -19.60
N ASN A 110 2.19 16.03 -20.90
CA ASN A 110 2.14 17.28 -21.65
C ASN A 110 0.70 17.74 -21.91
N VAL A 111 -0.21 16.81 -22.23
CA VAL A 111 -1.64 17.12 -22.42
C VAL A 111 -2.27 17.63 -21.13
N GLU A 112 -2.02 16.96 -20.00
CA GLU A 112 -2.57 17.35 -18.69
C GLU A 112 -2.13 18.75 -18.25
N ARG A 113 -0.94 19.21 -18.68
CA ARG A 113 -0.43 20.57 -18.38
C ARG A 113 -0.90 21.64 -19.36
N SER A 114 -1.50 21.26 -20.48
CA SER A 114 -1.92 22.21 -21.50
C SER A 114 -3.20 22.94 -21.10
N PRO A 115 -3.39 24.22 -21.50
CA PRO A 115 -4.62 24.96 -21.21
C PRO A 115 -5.86 24.32 -21.84
N ASN A 116 -5.70 23.64 -22.99
CA ASN A 116 -6.80 22.96 -23.70
C ASN A 116 -6.88 21.46 -23.35
N SER A 117 -6.39 21.06 -22.17
CA SER A 117 -6.30 19.65 -21.75
C SER A 117 -7.64 18.91 -21.88
N GLN A 118 -8.74 19.52 -21.44
CA GLN A 118 -10.08 18.93 -21.47
C GLN A 118 -10.53 18.58 -22.90
N GLU A 119 -10.29 19.46 -23.88
CA GLU A 119 -10.70 19.28 -25.27
C GLU A 119 -9.88 18.18 -25.98
N VAL A 120 -8.56 18.17 -25.75
CA VAL A 120 -7.67 17.15 -26.33
C VAL A 120 -7.98 15.77 -25.76
N LEU A 121 -8.22 15.67 -24.45
CA LEU A 121 -8.60 14.43 -23.79
C LEU A 121 -9.97 13.95 -24.29
N PHE A 122 -10.96 14.84 -24.40
CA PHE A 122 -12.27 14.50 -24.95
C PHE A 122 -12.16 13.94 -26.36
N THR A 123 -11.44 14.63 -27.25
CA THR A 123 -11.27 14.20 -28.64
C THR A 123 -10.61 12.81 -28.71
N LYS A 124 -9.68 12.52 -27.79
CA LYS A 124 -8.98 11.23 -27.73
C LYS A 124 -9.84 10.09 -27.17
N PHE A 125 -10.64 10.35 -26.13
CA PHE A 125 -11.32 9.31 -25.32
C PHE A 125 -12.84 9.29 -25.49
N ARG A 126 -13.43 10.14 -26.34
CA ARG A 126 -14.88 10.18 -26.60
C ARG A 126 -15.43 8.83 -27.06
N GLN A 127 -14.77 8.17 -28.02
CA GLN A 127 -15.22 6.87 -28.54
C GLN A 127 -15.21 5.80 -27.43
N PHE A 128 -14.11 5.72 -26.69
CA PHE A 128 -14.00 4.82 -25.55
C PHE A 128 -15.09 5.08 -24.50
N THR A 129 -15.38 6.34 -24.20
CA THR A 129 -16.45 6.70 -23.23
C THR A 129 -17.81 6.21 -23.70
N GLY A 130 -18.16 6.43 -24.98
CA GLY A 130 -19.41 5.96 -25.57
C GLY A 130 -19.52 4.43 -25.55
N ASP A 131 -18.48 3.74 -25.99
CA ASP A 131 -18.42 2.27 -26.02
C ASP A 131 -18.50 1.67 -24.61
N MET A 132 -17.79 2.27 -23.63
CA MET A 132 -17.80 1.83 -22.24
C MET A 132 -19.20 1.99 -21.63
N LEU A 133 -19.86 3.14 -21.83
CA LEU A 133 -21.22 3.37 -21.36
C LEU A 133 -22.20 2.38 -21.97
N ALA A 134 -22.13 2.15 -23.29
CA ALA A 134 -22.98 1.18 -23.97
C ALA A 134 -22.79 -0.25 -23.43
N ALA A 135 -21.53 -0.68 -23.23
CA ALA A 135 -21.22 -1.99 -22.67
C ALA A 135 -21.67 -2.12 -21.21
N LEU A 136 -21.47 -1.09 -20.39
CA LEU A 136 -21.88 -1.05 -18.98
C LEU A 136 -23.40 -1.10 -18.84
N ILE A 137 -24.12 -0.35 -19.67
CA ILE A 137 -25.58 -0.40 -19.77
C ILE A 137 -26.03 -1.81 -20.16
N ALA A 138 -25.39 -2.41 -21.16
CA ALA A 138 -25.80 -3.71 -21.68
C ALA A 138 -25.58 -4.87 -20.69
N CYS A 139 -24.71 -4.72 -19.70
CA CYS A 139 -24.54 -5.70 -18.61
C CYS A 139 -25.17 -5.25 -17.28
N SER A 140 -25.89 -4.13 -17.25
CA SER A 140 -26.59 -3.67 -16.05
C SER A 140 -28.04 -4.18 -16.02
N PRO A 141 -28.56 -4.59 -14.84
CA PRO A 141 -29.99 -4.88 -14.71
C PRO A 141 -30.82 -3.59 -14.80
N PRO A 142 -32.15 -3.69 -15.04
CA PRO A 142 -33.04 -2.53 -15.11
C PRO A 142 -33.01 -1.65 -13.86
N LYS A 143 -32.79 -2.26 -12.69
CA LYS A 143 -32.61 -1.56 -11.41
C LYS A 143 -31.30 -2.02 -10.77
N VAL A 144 -30.28 -1.17 -10.84
CA VAL A 144 -28.94 -1.52 -10.36
C VAL A 144 -28.95 -1.68 -8.84
N ARG A 145 -28.43 -2.81 -8.37
CA ARG A 145 -28.42 -3.15 -6.94
C ARG A 145 -27.18 -2.56 -6.25
N ILE A 146 -27.33 -2.25 -4.96
CA ILE A 146 -26.18 -2.06 -4.09
C ILE A 146 -25.59 -3.44 -3.82
N SER A 147 -24.27 -3.56 -3.85
CA SER A 147 -23.55 -4.81 -3.56
C SER A 147 -23.70 -5.18 -2.08
N SER A 148 -24.89 -5.64 -1.67
CA SER A 148 -25.23 -6.02 -0.29
C SER A 148 -25.12 -7.53 -0.05
N GLN A 149 -24.88 -8.32 -1.09
CA GLN A 149 -24.98 -9.79 -1.04
C GLN A 149 -23.81 -10.50 -0.35
N ASN A 150 -22.82 -9.80 0.21
CA ASN A 150 -21.65 -10.45 0.81
C ASN A 150 -21.47 -10.06 2.29
N LEU A 151 -21.48 -11.07 3.16
CA LEU A 151 -20.90 -10.97 4.51
C LEU A 151 -19.48 -10.40 4.39
N MET A 152 -19.27 -9.23 5.01
CA MET A 152 -17.94 -8.63 5.11
C MET A 152 -17.17 -9.40 6.17
N ARG A 153 -16.19 -10.19 5.72
CA ARG A 153 -15.19 -10.73 6.61
C ARG A 153 -14.22 -9.62 7.00
N ASN A 154 -14.07 -9.41 8.30
CA ASN A 154 -13.16 -8.42 8.83
C ASN A 154 -11.84 -9.11 9.21
N TYR A 155 -10.75 -8.63 8.63
CA TYR A 155 -9.42 -9.20 8.81
C TYR A 155 -8.52 -8.21 9.54
N MET A 156 -7.55 -8.73 10.29
CA MET A 156 -6.50 -7.89 10.85
C MET A 156 -5.70 -7.22 9.73
N LYS A 157 -5.55 -5.88 9.79
CA LYS A 157 -4.74 -5.13 8.81
C LYS A 157 -3.30 -5.68 8.69
N TYR A 158 -2.72 -6.07 9.81
CA TYR A 158 -1.40 -6.70 9.86
C TYR A 158 -1.26 -7.60 11.08
N SER A 159 -0.34 -8.56 11.00
CA SER A 159 0.10 -9.39 12.13
C SER A 159 1.62 -9.28 12.26
N THR A 160 2.11 -9.14 13.51
CA THR A 160 3.54 -9.15 13.85
C THR A 160 4.07 -10.57 14.09
N GLY A 161 3.17 -11.55 14.27
CA GLY A 161 3.50 -12.96 14.45
C GLY A 161 3.81 -13.69 13.14
N GLU A 162 4.16 -14.96 13.27
CA GLU A 162 4.36 -15.87 12.14
C GLU A 162 3.03 -16.21 11.45
N VAL A 163 3.10 -16.69 10.20
CA VAL A 163 1.96 -17.23 9.46
C VAL A 163 1.39 -18.45 10.21
N PRO A 164 0.07 -18.57 10.41
CA PRO A 164 -0.52 -19.74 11.07
C PRO A 164 -0.24 -21.05 10.32
N GLN A 165 -0.43 -22.18 11.00
CA GLN A 165 -0.23 -23.48 10.38
C GLN A 165 -1.25 -23.72 9.27
N ILE A 166 -0.84 -24.43 8.22
CA ILE A 166 -1.74 -24.85 7.13
C ILE A 166 -2.70 -25.91 7.73
N PRO A 167 -4.01 -25.64 7.79
CA PRO A 167 -4.97 -26.59 8.33
C PRO A 167 -5.03 -27.87 7.50
N LYS A 168 -5.38 -28.99 8.13
CA LYS A 168 -5.75 -30.20 7.41
C LYS A 168 -7.12 -30.03 6.79
N PHE A 169 -7.16 -29.57 5.54
CA PHE A 169 -8.42 -29.27 4.86
C PHE A 169 -9.31 -30.49 4.60
N GLN A 170 -8.75 -31.71 4.61
CA GLN A 170 -9.54 -32.94 4.53
C GLN A 170 -10.44 -33.13 5.75
N GLU A 171 -9.99 -32.72 6.93
CA GLU A 171 -10.76 -32.84 8.18
C GLU A 171 -11.81 -31.72 8.27
N ASN A 172 -11.45 -30.50 7.85
CA ASN A 172 -12.34 -29.33 7.90
C ASN A 172 -12.30 -28.51 6.60
N PRO A 173 -13.09 -28.90 5.57
CA PRO A 173 -13.13 -28.21 4.27
C PRO A 173 -13.46 -26.72 4.34
N ARG A 174 -14.32 -26.31 5.29
CA ARG A 174 -14.74 -24.90 5.48
C ARG A 174 -13.58 -23.97 5.83
N ASN A 175 -12.51 -24.50 6.41
CA ASN A 175 -11.32 -23.73 6.78
C ASN A 175 -10.51 -23.27 5.57
N PHE A 176 -10.65 -23.91 4.40
CA PHE A 176 -9.86 -23.55 3.22
C PHE A 176 -10.13 -22.10 2.78
N GLU A 177 -11.39 -21.72 2.62
CA GLU A 177 -11.77 -20.36 2.22
C GLU A 177 -11.38 -19.32 3.28
N ALA A 178 -11.61 -19.62 4.56
CA ALA A 178 -11.23 -18.73 5.66
C ALA A 178 -9.69 -18.53 5.73
N TYR A 179 -8.92 -19.58 5.48
CA TYR A 179 -7.46 -19.54 5.49
C TYR A 179 -6.90 -18.77 4.29
N ILE A 180 -7.44 -18.97 3.08
CA ILE A 180 -7.10 -18.16 1.90
C ILE A 180 -7.42 -16.69 2.16
N GLY A 181 -8.61 -16.39 2.69
CA GLY A 181 -9.01 -15.04 3.08
C GLY A 181 -8.04 -14.42 4.10
N LEU A 182 -7.64 -15.18 5.12
CA LEU A 182 -6.67 -14.71 6.12
C LEU A 182 -5.33 -14.32 5.48
N LEU A 183 -4.78 -15.20 4.64
CA LEU A 183 -3.48 -15.00 3.98
C LEU A 183 -3.49 -13.82 2.99
N THR A 184 -4.62 -13.59 2.34
CA THR A 184 -4.79 -12.56 1.31
C THR A 184 -5.08 -11.18 1.91
N HIS A 185 -5.85 -11.10 3.00
CA HIS A 185 -6.27 -9.83 3.60
C HIS A 185 -5.42 -9.39 4.80
N THR A 186 -4.66 -10.28 5.44
CA THR A 186 -3.75 -9.94 6.56
C THR A 186 -2.31 -9.78 6.10
N LYS A 187 -1.69 -8.64 6.42
CA LYS A 187 -0.26 -8.43 6.16
C LYS A 187 0.62 -9.02 7.26
N PHE A 188 1.22 -10.18 7.01
CA PHE A 188 2.19 -10.83 7.90
C PHE A 188 3.55 -10.15 7.82
N LEU A 189 3.91 -9.45 8.89
CA LEU A 189 5.13 -8.65 8.99
C LEU A 189 6.34 -9.52 9.34
N TYR A 190 6.19 -10.55 10.15
CA TYR A 190 7.33 -11.42 10.51
C TYR A 190 8.02 -11.97 9.25
N ARG A 191 9.37 -11.94 9.23
CA ARG A 191 10.24 -12.41 8.12
C ARG A 191 9.86 -11.92 6.70
N ASN A 192 9.09 -10.83 6.57
CA ASN A 192 8.55 -10.35 5.29
C ASN A 192 7.68 -11.40 4.55
N SER A 193 6.91 -12.19 5.30
CA SER A 193 6.04 -13.27 4.79
C SER A 193 5.11 -12.84 3.66
N SER A 194 4.46 -11.68 3.78
CA SER A 194 3.57 -11.13 2.75
C SER A 194 4.28 -10.23 1.72
N SER A 195 5.61 -10.25 1.62
CA SER A 195 6.31 -9.54 0.52
C SER A 195 6.10 -10.27 -0.81
N THR A 196 6.37 -9.63 -1.95
CA THR A 196 6.17 -10.20 -3.29
C THR A 196 6.87 -11.55 -3.49
N ASN A 197 8.04 -11.75 -2.86
CA ASN A 197 8.80 -13.01 -2.87
C ASN A 197 8.75 -13.74 -1.51
N GLY A 198 7.83 -13.35 -0.64
CA GLY A 198 7.64 -13.95 0.68
C GLY A 198 6.98 -15.33 0.61
N ILE A 199 6.76 -15.95 1.76
CA ILE A 199 6.16 -17.29 1.84
C ILE A 199 4.66 -17.28 1.51
N VAL A 200 3.93 -16.20 1.83
CA VAL A 200 2.47 -16.14 1.63
C VAL A 200 2.09 -16.28 0.16
N PRO A 201 2.67 -15.52 -0.81
CA PRO A 201 2.41 -15.77 -2.23
C PRO A 201 2.76 -17.19 -2.70
N LYS A 202 3.74 -17.86 -2.05
CA LYS A 202 4.15 -19.22 -2.42
C LYS A 202 3.16 -20.25 -1.90
N ILE A 203 2.71 -20.13 -0.65
CA ILE A 203 1.64 -20.95 -0.06
C ILE A 203 0.39 -20.81 -0.92
N LEU A 204 -0.03 -19.57 -1.20
CA LEU A 204 -1.20 -19.28 -2.01
C LEU A 204 -1.14 -19.92 -3.40
N ARG A 205 0.00 -19.80 -4.11
CA ARG A 205 0.21 -20.48 -5.39
C ARG A 205 0.21 -22.00 -5.26
N ASN A 206 0.80 -22.57 -4.22
CA ASN A 206 0.80 -24.01 -4.02
C ASN A 206 -0.61 -24.56 -3.71
N LEU A 207 -1.38 -23.86 -2.89
CA LEU A 207 -2.76 -24.24 -2.53
C LEU A 207 -3.71 -24.13 -3.72
N MET A 208 -3.53 -23.14 -4.59
CA MET A 208 -4.35 -22.92 -5.79
C MET A 208 -3.70 -23.45 -7.07
N HIS A 209 -2.66 -24.28 -6.99
CA HIS A 209 -1.97 -24.78 -8.18
C HIS A 209 -2.94 -25.60 -9.05
N PRO A 210 -3.03 -25.40 -10.38
CA PRO A 210 -3.99 -26.11 -11.24
C PRO A 210 -3.90 -27.64 -11.10
N GLY A 211 -2.69 -28.19 -10.98
CA GLY A 211 -2.46 -29.63 -10.77
C GLY A 211 -2.68 -30.15 -9.34
N ASN A 212 -3.08 -29.32 -8.38
CA ASN A 212 -3.29 -29.75 -6.99
C ASN A 212 -4.71 -30.31 -6.78
N ILE A 213 -4.86 -31.62 -6.99
CA ILE A 213 -6.13 -32.34 -6.88
C ILE A 213 -6.71 -32.28 -5.45
N LYS A 214 -5.84 -32.23 -4.42
CA LYS A 214 -6.27 -32.22 -3.00
C LYS A 214 -7.09 -30.99 -2.63
N THR A 215 -6.86 -29.87 -3.30
CA THR A 215 -7.56 -28.61 -3.03
C THR A 215 -8.56 -28.23 -4.12
N LEU A 216 -8.59 -28.92 -5.26
CA LEU A 216 -9.41 -28.57 -6.42
C LEU A 216 -10.89 -28.40 -6.07
N HIS A 217 -11.47 -29.39 -5.38
CA HIS A 217 -12.88 -29.40 -4.95
C HIS A 217 -13.21 -28.37 -3.85
N LEU A 218 -12.21 -27.73 -3.23
CA LEU A 218 -12.38 -26.74 -2.16
C LEU A 218 -12.41 -25.29 -2.70
N ARG A 219 -12.14 -25.08 -3.98
CA ARG A 219 -11.98 -23.75 -4.58
C ARG A 219 -13.33 -23.15 -4.89
N THR A 220 -13.63 -22.03 -4.25
CA THR A 220 -14.85 -21.27 -4.49
C THR A 220 -14.56 -19.99 -5.26
N THR A 221 -15.60 -19.34 -5.78
CA THR A 221 -15.51 -18.00 -6.37
C THR A 221 -14.86 -17.00 -5.40
N LYS A 222 -15.09 -17.16 -4.10
CA LYS A 222 -14.51 -16.31 -3.06
C LYS A 222 -13.00 -16.55 -2.90
N CYS A 223 -12.53 -17.80 -2.91
CA CYS A 223 -11.09 -18.11 -2.93
C CYS A 223 -10.37 -17.42 -4.10
N TYR A 224 -10.95 -17.45 -5.29
CA TYR A 224 -10.41 -16.77 -6.47
C TYR A 224 -10.43 -15.25 -6.32
N ASN A 225 -11.53 -14.68 -5.83
CA ASN A 225 -11.66 -13.24 -5.60
C ASN A 225 -10.61 -12.76 -4.59
N ASP A 226 -10.43 -13.46 -3.47
CA ASP A 226 -9.43 -13.14 -2.43
C ASP A 226 -8.01 -13.19 -2.99
N MET A 227 -7.71 -14.21 -3.81
CA MET A 227 -6.42 -14.35 -4.49
C MET A 227 -6.17 -13.22 -5.50
N MET A 228 -7.13 -12.90 -6.36
CA MET A 228 -7.01 -11.81 -7.32
C MET A 228 -6.87 -10.46 -6.62
N TYR A 229 -7.61 -10.23 -5.55
CA TYR A 229 -7.48 -9.05 -4.71
C TYR A 229 -6.04 -8.95 -4.16
N TYR A 230 -5.52 -10.02 -3.54
CA TYR A 230 -4.17 -10.04 -3.01
C TYR A 230 -3.10 -9.72 -4.05
N PHE A 231 -3.14 -10.37 -5.22
CA PHE A 231 -2.16 -10.12 -6.28
C PHE A 231 -2.33 -8.73 -6.91
N SER A 232 -3.55 -8.20 -6.99
CA SER A 232 -3.82 -6.82 -7.40
C SER A 232 -3.22 -5.80 -6.43
N GLU A 233 -3.32 -6.02 -5.12
CA GLU A 233 -2.64 -5.19 -4.10
C GLU A 233 -1.10 -5.29 -4.16
N LYS A 234 -0.55 -6.32 -4.81
CA LYS A 234 0.89 -6.49 -5.08
C LYS A 234 1.32 -6.00 -6.47
N PHE A 235 0.40 -5.42 -7.25
CA PHE A 235 0.62 -5.01 -8.64
C PHE A 235 1.02 -6.18 -9.57
N ASP A 236 0.66 -7.43 -9.24
CA ASP A 236 0.85 -8.61 -10.09
C ASP A 236 -0.43 -8.88 -10.91
N PHE A 237 -0.75 -7.94 -11.80
CA PHE A 237 -1.99 -7.95 -12.57
C PHE A 237 -2.10 -9.11 -13.56
N ALA A 238 -0.98 -9.63 -14.05
CA ALA A 238 -1.06 -10.79 -14.93
C ALA A 238 -1.37 -12.08 -14.16
N THR A 239 -0.94 -12.23 -12.90
CA THR A 239 -1.46 -13.34 -12.09
C THR A 239 -2.95 -13.21 -11.79
N CYS A 240 -3.50 -11.99 -11.71
CA CYS A 240 -4.97 -11.81 -11.64
C CYS A 240 -5.67 -12.35 -12.90
N ARG A 241 -5.12 -12.07 -14.09
CA ARG A 241 -5.65 -12.59 -15.36
C ARG A 241 -5.50 -14.11 -15.49
N GLU A 242 -4.37 -14.65 -15.05
CA GLU A 242 -4.12 -16.10 -15.02
C GLU A 242 -5.12 -16.82 -14.12
N LEU A 243 -5.36 -16.30 -12.92
CA LEU A 243 -6.37 -16.82 -12.01
C LEU A 243 -7.77 -16.73 -12.59
N PHE A 244 -8.08 -15.68 -13.37
CA PHE A 244 -9.37 -15.54 -14.03
C PHE A 244 -9.58 -16.57 -15.14
N VAL A 245 -8.52 -16.89 -15.90
CA VAL A 245 -8.56 -18.01 -16.86
C VAL A 245 -8.71 -19.33 -16.11
N GLN A 246 -7.89 -19.59 -15.10
CA GLN A 246 -7.93 -20.82 -14.30
C GLN A 246 -9.32 -21.06 -13.68
N MET A 247 -9.93 -20.04 -13.11
CA MET A 247 -11.29 -20.08 -12.56
C MET A 247 -12.32 -20.56 -13.58
N LYS A 248 -12.23 -20.10 -14.83
CA LYS A 248 -13.11 -20.53 -15.93
C LYS A 248 -12.87 -21.98 -16.34
N VAL A 249 -11.61 -22.41 -16.38
CA VAL A 249 -11.21 -23.79 -16.74
C VAL A 249 -11.66 -24.78 -15.67
N GLU A 250 -11.58 -24.39 -14.40
CA GLU A 250 -12.01 -25.19 -13.26
C GLU A 250 -13.54 -25.12 -13.03
N ASN A 251 -14.31 -24.55 -13.98
CA ASN A 251 -15.76 -24.41 -13.92
C ASN A 251 -16.28 -23.68 -12.67
N VAL A 252 -15.47 -22.79 -12.10
CA VAL A 252 -15.90 -21.92 -11.00
C VAL A 252 -16.47 -20.64 -11.60
N PRO A 253 -17.76 -20.31 -11.42
CA PRO A 253 -18.40 -19.20 -12.13
C PRO A 253 -17.92 -17.83 -11.62
N PRO A 254 -17.43 -16.94 -12.50
CA PRO A 254 -17.16 -15.54 -12.16
C PRO A 254 -18.39 -14.84 -11.62
N SER A 255 -18.18 -13.96 -10.64
CA SER A 255 -19.23 -13.15 -10.01
C SER A 255 -19.03 -11.67 -10.32
N THR A 256 -20.02 -10.82 -10.02
CA THR A 256 -19.89 -9.36 -10.09
C THR A 256 -18.67 -8.86 -9.30
N VAL A 257 -18.38 -9.47 -8.14
CA VAL A 257 -17.17 -9.17 -7.34
C VAL A 257 -15.89 -9.49 -8.12
N THR A 258 -15.86 -10.60 -8.85
CA THR A 258 -14.71 -11.01 -9.68
C THR A 258 -14.38 -9.94 -10.72
N TYR A 259 -15.38 -9.47 -11.47
CA TYR A 259 -15.18 -8.41 -12.45
C TYR A 259 -14.85 -7.07 -11.81
N ASN A 260 -15.46 -6.72 -10.68
CA ASN A 260 -15.12 -5.51 -9.94
C ASN A 260 -13.65 -5.50 -9.47
N ILE A 261 -13.11 -6.65 -9.03
CA ILE A 261 -11.69 -6.78 -8.68
C ILE A 261 -10.80 -6.60 -9.92
N LEU A 262 -11.17 -7.20 -11.06
CA LEU A 262 -10.42 -7.09 -12.31
C LEU A 262 -10.44 -5.65 -12.86
N LEU A 263 -11.61 -4.99 -12.91
CA LEU A 263 -11.72 -3.59 -13.31
C LEU A 263 -10.92 -2.67 -12.38
N ARG A 264 -10.98 -2.87 -11.05
CA ARG A 264 -10.12 -2.13 -10.10
C ARG A 264 -8.64 -2.40 -10.34
N ALA A 265 -8.27 -3.64 -10.68
CA ALA A 265 -6.90 -3.98 -11.06
C ALA A 265 -6.47 -3.23 -12.33
N VAL A 266 -7.35 -3.09 -13.32
CA VAL A 266 -7.09 -2.27 -14.52
C VAL A 266 -6.92 -0.79 -14.15
N VAL A 267 -7.75 -0.22 -13.27
CA VAL A 267 -7.56 1.16 -12.76
C VAL A 267 -6.17 1.33 -12.15
N LYS A 268 -5.77 0.46 -11.22
CA LYS A 268 -4.44 0.53 -10.59
C LYS A 268 -3.31 0.38 -11.61
N ASN A 269 -3.50 -0.51 -12.58
CA ASN A 269 -2.55 -0.79 -13.64
C ASN A 269 -2.40 0.40 -14.61
N SER A 270 -3.44 1.22 -14.78
CA SER A 270 -3.42 2.42 -15.63
C SER A 270 -2.53 3.55 -15.10
N HIS A 271 -2.25 3.56 -13.79
CA HIS A 271 -1.33 4.51 -13.16
C HIS A 271 0.15 4.10 -13.30
N ILE A 272 0.44 2.96 -13.92
CA ILE A 272 1.80 2.51 -14.24
C ILE A 272 2.11 2.88 -15.69
N ARG A 273 3.33 3.37 -15.95
CA ARG A 273 3.80 3.67 -17.31
C ARG A 273 3.69 2.42 -18.19
N LYS A 274 2.94 2.52 -19.29
CA LYS A 274 2.67 1.42 -20.23
C LYS A 274 2.62 1.90 -21.67
N ASN A 275 2.60 0.95 -22.59
CA ASN A 275 2.53 1.15 -24.04
C ASN A 275 1.10 1.04 -24.61
N LYS A 276 0.09 0.85 -23.77
CA LYS A 276 -1.33 0.73 -24.15
C LYS A 276 -2.24 1.39 -23.10
N PHE A 277 -3.35 1.95 -23.56
CA PHE A 277 -4.46 2.42 -22.73
C PHE A 277 -5.29 1.23 -22.18
N PRO A 278 -6.03 1.41 -21.07
CA PRO A 278 -6.81 0.33 -20.45
C PRO A 278 -8.05 -0.09 -21.25
N ASP A 279 -8.39 0.65 -22.31
CA ASP A 279 -9.65 0.58 -23.06
C ASP A 279 -10.01 -0.85 -23.49
N GLU A 280 -9.05 -1.56 -24.11
CA GLU A 280 -9.22 -2.96 -24.55
C GLU A 280 -9.55 -3.90 -23.37
N GLU A 281 -8.86 -3.73 -22.22
CA GLU A 281 -9.07 -4.57 -21.03
C GLU A 281 -10.45 -4.27 -20.39
N VAL A 282 -10.83 -3.00 -20.30
CA VAL A 282 -12.15 -2.59 -19.76
C VAL A 282 -13.29 -3.15 -20.61
N MET A 283 -13.21 -2.96 -21.92
CA MET A 283 -14.24 -3.44 -22.85
C MET A 283 -14.33 -4.97 -22.86
N TYR A 284 -13.20 -5.67 -22.75
CA TYR A 284 -13.20 -7.12 -22.61
C TYR A 284 -14.00 -7.58 -21.39
N TYR A 285 -13.76 -6.99 -20.21
CA TYR A 285 -14.46 -7.40 -19.00
C TYR A 285 -15.95 -7.07 -19.02
N LEU A 286 -16.35 -5.88 -19.49
CA LEU A 286 -17.77 -5.51 -19.58
C LEU A 286 -18.55 -6.38 -20.58
N LYS A 287 -17.94 -6.70 -21.74
CA LYS A 287 -18.54 -7.60 -22.73
C LYS A 287 -18.62 -9.05 -22.21
N ASP A 288 -17.58 -9.53 -21.52
CA ASP A 288 -17.58 -10.87 -20.92
C ASP A 288 -18.60 -10.99 -19.78
N MET A 289 -18.83 -9.93 -18.99
CA MET A 289 -19.95 -9.85 -18.02
C MET A 289 -21.29 -10.06 -18.72
N LYS A 290 -21.57 -9.29 -19.78
CA LYS A 290 -22.80 -9.42 -20.58
C LYS A 290 -22.97 -10.85 -21.11
N ASN A 291 -21.92 -11.39 -21.75
CA ASN A 291 -21.96 -12.70 -22.39
C ASN A 291 -22.21 -13.84 -21.39
N ARG A 292 -21.85 -13.65 -20.12
CA ARG A 292 -22.05 -14.64 -19.05
C ARG A 292 -23.28 -14.36 -18.19
N GLY A 293 -24.07 -13.32 -18.51
CA GLY A 293 -25.22 -12.92 -17.71
C GLY A 293 -24.83 -12.44 -16.30
N VAL A 294 -23.61 -11.93 -16.12
CA VAL A 294 -23.17 -11.37 -14.82
C VAL A 294 -23.51 -9.89 -14.78
N GLU A 295 -24.41 -9.53 -13.89
CA GLU A 295 -24.94 -8.18 -13.76
C GLU A 295 -23.92 -7.20 -13.14
N ALA A 296 -23.82 -6.01 -13.72
CA ALA A 296 -23.10 -4.88 -13.15
C ALA A 296 -23.86 -4.30 -11.94
N ASP A 297 -23.13 -4.00 -10.87
CA ASP A 297 -23.66 -3.38 -9.66
C ASP A 297 -23.18 -1.93 -9.48
N SER A 298 -23.65 -1.27 -8.43
CA SER A 298 -23.19 0.09 -8.08
C SER A 298 -21.66 0.21 -7.95
N VAL A 299 -20.96 -0.86 -7.59
CA VAL A 299 -19.49 -0.89 -7.50
C VAL A 299 -18.86 -0.97 -8.89
N THR A 300 -19.47 -1.69 -9.85
CA THR A 300 -19.04 -1.70 -11.25
C THR A 300 -19.11 -0.30 -11.83
N TRP A 301 -20.26 0.38 -11.70
CA TRP A 301 -20.46 1.76 -12.15
C TRP A 301 -19.44 2.72 -11.51
N THR A 302 -19.28 2.66 -10.18
CA THR A 302 -18.30 3.48 -9.45
C THR A 302 -16.87 3.21 -9.93
N THR A 303 -16.55 1.96 -10.27
CA THR A 303 -15.22 1.58 -10.76
C THR A 303 -14.98 2.15 -12.17
N CYS A 304 -15.97 2.06 -13.07
CA CYS A 304 -15.89 2.57 -14.44
C CYS A 304 -15.71 4.09 -14.52
N TYR A 305 -16.28 4.85 -13.59
CA TYR A 305 -16.07 6.30 -13.52
C TYR A 305 -14.58 6.70 -13.41
N ASN A 306 -13.72 5.82 -12.88
CA ASN A 306 -12.27 6.10 -12.76
C ASN A 306 -11.51 6.13 -14.08
N PHE A 307 -12.09 5.62 -15.17
CA PHE A 307 -11.45 5.63 -16.47
C PHE A 307 -11.65 6.95 -17.22
N LEU A 308 -12.56 7.81 -16.75
CA LEU A 308 -12.89 9.09 -17.37
C LEU A 308 -11.83 10.16 -17.08
N LYS A 309 -11.35 10.81 -18.14
CA LYS A 309 -10.22 11.75 -18.08
C LYS A 309 -10.65 13.21 -17.99
N GLU A 310 -11.73 13.57 -18.67
CA GLU A 310 -12.27 14.94 -18.72
C GLU A 310 -13.69 15.06 -18.13
N ASP A 311 -14.08 16.30 -17.84
CA ASP A 311 -15.33 16.61 -17.14
C ASP A 311 -16.58 16.44 -18.01
N VAL A 312 -16.48 16.62 -19.33
CA VAL A 312 -17.60 16.39 -20.26
C VAL A 312 -18.04 14.92 -20.20
N SER A 313 -17.09 14.00 -20.29
CA SER A 313 -17.34 12.56 -20.19
C SER A 313 -17.83 12.15 -18.80
N ARG A 314 -17.35 12.80 -17.74
CA ARG A 314 -17.83 12.60 -16.36
C ARG A 314 -19.28 13.06 -16.18
N LEU A 315 -19.63 14.21 -16.73
CA LEU A 315 -20.99 14.73 -16.70
C LEU A 315 -21.94 13.76 -17.43
N LEU A 316 -21.59 13.35 -18.64
CA LEU A 316 -22.36 12.35 -19.41
C LEU A 316 -22.55 11.04 -18.63
N PHE A 317 -21.50 10.57 -17.96
CA PHE A 317 -21.58 9.38 -17.12
C PHE A 317 -22.54 9.57 -15.94
N VAL A 318 -22.52 10.72 -15.27
CA VAL A 318 -23.43 11.02 -14.16
C VAL A 318 -24.88 11.10 -14.64
N GLU A 319 -25.15 11.63 -15.83
CA GLU A 319 -26.48 11.59 -16.43
C GLU A 319 -26.97 10.15 -16.65
N GLN A 320 -26.16 9.33 -17.33
CA GLN A 320 -26.49 7.93 -17.58
C GLN A 320 -26.61 7.11 -16.28
N PHE A 321 -25.80 7.42 -15.28
CA PHE A 321 -25.88 6.82 -13.94
C PHE A 321 -27.24 7.10 -13.28
N HIS A 322 -27.74 8.33 -13.38
CA HIS A 322 -29.05 8.71 -12.84
C HIS A 322 -30.20 8.10 -13.64
N GLU A 323 -30.16 8.18 -14.98
CA GLU A 323 -31.19 7.61 -15.87
C GLU A 323 -31.38 6.10 -15.65
N ARG A 324 -30.30 5.37 -15.34
CA ARG A 324 -30.31 3.93 -15.04
C ARG A 324 -30.71 3.61 -13.60
N GLY A 325 -31.07 4.61 -12.81
CA GLY A 325 -31.47 4.45 -11.40
C GLY A 325 -30.38 3.83 -10.54
N VAL A 326 -29.10 4.10 -10.85
CA VAL A 326 -27.99 3.55 -10.06
C VAL A 326 -27.98 4.19 -8.68
N PRO A 327 -27.97 3.42 -7.59
CA PRO A 327 -28.01 3.96 -6.24
C PRO A 327 -26.81 4.86 -5.96
N LEU A 328 -27.08 6.10 -5.54
CA LEU A 328 -26.04 7.03 -5.17
C LEU A 328 -25.46 6.66 -3.80
N THR A 329 -24.20 6.22 -3.78
CA THR A 329 -23.50 5.78 -2.56
C THR A 329 -22.40 6.74 -2.14
N ARG A 330 -21.98 6.65 -0.86
CA ARG A 330 -20.81 7.40 -0.34
C ARG A 330 -19.54 7.14 -1.15
N ASP A 331 -19.32 5.89 -1.57
CA ASP A 331 -18.17 5.50 -2.38
C ASP A 331 -18.19 6.15 -3.77
N PHE A 332 -19.37 6.33 -4.38
CA PHE A 332 -19.50 7.05 -5.64
C PHE A 332 -19.19 8.54 -5.48
N VAL A 333 -19.76 9.20 -4.46
CA VAL A 333 -19.47 10.61 -4.15
C VAL A 333 -17.97 10.82 -3.92
N TYR A 334 -17.34 9.98 -3.11
CA TYR A 334 -15.89 10.00 -2.90
C TYR A 334 -15.12 9.86 -4.22
N THR A 335 -15.58 9.00 -5.13
CA THR A 335 -14.92 8.74 -6.41
C THR A 335 -15.06 9.94 -7.37
N VAL A 336 -16.22 10.59 -7.42
CA VAL A 336 -16.44 11.85 -8.14
C VAL A 336 -15.50 12.93 -7.62
N LEU A 337 -15.49 13.14 -6.29
CA LEU A 337 -14.64 14.13 -5.65
C LEU A 337 -13.16 13.84 -5.90
N ARG A 338 -12.72 12.59 -5.85
CA ARG A 338 -11.31 12.20 -6.03
C ARG A 338 -10.78 12.46 -7.43
N ASN A 339 -11.58 12.16 -8.46
CA ASN A 339 -11.12 12.23 -9.85
C ASN A 339 -11.31 13.62 -10.47
N GLY A 340 -12.23 14.44 -9.94
CA GLY A 340 -12.40 15.82 -10.38
C GLY A 340 -11.29 16.73 -9.84
N ASP A 341 -11.01 17.79 -10.60
CA ASP A 341 -10.04 18.82 -10.25
C ASP A 341 -10.67 19.85 -9.30
N TYR A 342 -11.06 19.37 -8.12
CA TYR A 342 -11.69 20.18 -7.08
C TYR A 342 -10.72 20.50 -5.97
N ASN A 343 -10.74 21.74 -5.52
CA ASN A 343 -9.99 22.15 -4.33
C ASN A 343 -10.66 21.66 -3.04
N SER A 344 -9.96 21.78 -1.93
CA SER A 344 -10.42 21.34 -0.61
C SER A 344 -11.69 22.07 -0.15
N THR A 345 -11.86 23.35 -0.49
CA THR A 345 -13.04 24.13 -0.10
C THR A 345 -14.29 23.70 -0.86
N GLU A 346 -14.18 23.42 -2.14
CA GLU A 346 -15.26 22.91 -2.98
C GLU A 346 -15.73 21.55 -2.47
N CYS A 347 -14.78 20.66 -2.14
CA CYS A 347 -15.10 19.35 -1.58
C CYS A 347 -15.83 19.48 -0.24
N LEU A 348 -15.32 20.29 0.69
CA LEU A 348 -15.91 20.46 2.01
C LEU A 348 -17.29 21.14 1.94
N LYS A 349 -17.44 22.18 1.11
CA LYS A 349 -18.73 22.84 0.87
C LYS A 349 -19.74 21.88 0.26
N PHE A 350 -19.34 21.10 -0.73
CA PHE A 350 -20.21 20.11 -1.36
C PHE A 350 -20.73 19.08 -0.34
N LEU A 351 -19.84 18.53 0.49
CA LEU A 351 -20.20 17.56 1.52
C LEU A 351 -21.11 18.18 2.60
N ALA A 352 -20.82 19.41 3.03
CA ALA A 352 -21.61 20.12 4.03
C ALA A 352 -23.01 20.49 3.52
N ASN A 353 -23.10 21.11 2.34
CA ASN A 353 -24.37 21.57 1.75
C ASN A 353 -25.32 20.39 1.49
N ASN A 354 -24.79 19.24 1.09
CA ASN A 354 -25.56 18.04 0.83
C ASN A 354 -25.72 17.12 2.07
N LYS A 355 -25.29 17.57 3.25
CA LYS A 355 -25.39 16.83 4.53
C LYS A 355 -24.82 15.41 4.45
N ILE A 356 -23.73 15.22 3.70
CA ILE A 356 -23.10 13.91 3.51
C ILE A 356 -22.14 13.63 4.68
N PRO A 357 -22.35 12.56 5.47
CA PRO A 357 -21.45 12.23 6.57
C PRO A 357 -20.05 11.91 6.08
N LEU A 358 -19.05 12.50 6.73
CA LEU A 358 -17.64 12.21 6.45
C LEU A 358 -17.29 10.79 6.91
N ASP A 359 -16.77 9.99 5.99
CA ASP A 359 -16.15 8.70 6.29
C ASP A 359 -14.61 8.82 6.27
N GLY A 360 -13.90 7.76 6.69
CA GLY A 360 -12.45 7.79 6.77
C GLY A 360 -11.75 8.04 5.42
N LYS A 361 -12.37 7.68 4.29
CA LYS A 361 -11.84 7.94 2.94
C LYS A 361 -12.00 9.41 2.53
N SER A 362 -13.21 9.95 2.69
CA SER A 362 -13.54 11.34 2.32
C SER A 362 -12.82 12.34 3.22
N PHE A 363 -12.72 12.04 4.52
CA PHE A 363 -11.93 12.83 5.45
C PHE A 363 -10.45 12.85 5.06
N LYS A 364 -9.87 11.69 4.73
CA LYS A 364 -8.49 11.60 4.24
C LYS A 364 -8.28 12.43 2.98
N LEU A 365 -9.20 12.37 2.01
CA LEU A 365 -9.12 13.14 0.77
C LEU A 365 -9.08 14.64 1.04
N CYS A 366 -9.98 15.14 1.89
CA CYS A 366 -10.03 16.56 2.25
C CYS A 366 -8.75 17.02 2.96
N VAL A 367 -8.25 16.24 3.93
CA VAL A 367 -6.97 16.52 4.60
C VAL A 367 -5.80 16.52 3.62
N SER A 368 -5.73 15.53 2.72
CA SER A 368 -4.65 15.43 1.72
C SER A 368 -4.65 16.65 0.79
N ARG A 369 -5.83 17.11 0.34
CA ARG A 369 -5.98 18.32 -0.48
C ARG A 369 -5.58 19.59 0.27
N LEU A 370 -6.05 19.78 1.50
CA LEU A 370 -5.65 20.94 2.33
C LEU A 370 -4.12 21.00 2.49
N LEU A 371 -3.47 19.84 2.70
CA LEU A 371 -2.02 19.75 2.81
C LEU A 371 -1.30 20.04 1.47
N GLN A 372 -1.84 19.58 0.34
CA GLN A 372 -1.28 19.88 -1.00
C GLN A 372 -1.40 21.36 -1.35
N GLU A 373 -2.50 22.01 -0.93
CA GLU A 373 -2.73 23.45 -1.05
C GLU A 373 -1.94 24.28 -0.02
N ASN A 374 -1.04 23.64 0.75
CA ASN A 374 -0.24 24.24 1.81
C ASN A 374 -1.07 24.94 2.92
N ARG A 375 -2.34 24.54 3.10
CA ARG A 375 -3.24 25.04 4.16
C ARG A 375 -3.19 24.15 5.39
N ILE A 376 -1.99 24.03 5.96
CA ILE A 376 -1.68 23.10 7.07
C ILE A 376 -2.46 23.46 8.33
N ASP A 377 -2.62 24.75 8.64
CA ASP A 377 -3.32 25.20 9.85
C ASP A 377 -4.79 24.78 9.84
N ILE A 378 -5.47 24.97 8.70
CA ILE A 378 -6.86 24.53 8.49
C ILE A 378 -6.96 23.00 8.56
N ALA A 379 -6.01 22.28 7.93
CA ALA A 379 -5.98 20.82 8.01
C ALA A 379 -5.86 20.32 9.46
N TRP A 380 -5.04 20.99 10.27
CA TRP A 380 -4.86 20.65 11.68
C TRP A 380 -6.11 20.92 12.50
N VAL A 381 -6.72 22.10 12.35
CA VAL A 381 -7.99 22.44 13.03
C VAL A 381 -9.09 21.45 12.65
N PHE A 382 -9.17 21.08 11.38
CA PHE A 382 -10.12 20.08 10.90
C PHE A 382 -9.88 18.71 11.55
N LEU A 383 -8.62 18.27 11.66
CA LEU A 383 -8.26 17.06 12.39
C LEU A 383 -8.63 17.15 13.88
N GLU A 384 -8.28 18.23 14.54
CA GLU A 384 -8.52 18.39 15.97
C GLU A 384 -10.02 18.42 16.30
N HIS A 385 -10.82 19.13 15.50
CA HIS A 385 -12.27 19.16 15.65
C HIS A 385 -12.86 17.75 15.51
N THR A 386 -12.43 16.99 14.49
CA THR A 386 -12.90 15.61 14.31
C THR A 386 -12.43 14.68 15.43
N LEU A 387 -11.24 14.87 16.00
CA LEU A 387 -10.75 14.05 17.13
C LEU A 387 -11.47 14.36 18.45
N LYS A 388 -11.97 15.59 18.63
CA LYS A 388 -12.75 15.99 19.81
C LYS A 388 -14.20 15.53 19.70
N ASN A 389 -14.78 15.58 18.51
CA ASN A 389 -16.20 15.34 18.26
C ASN A 389 -16.49 13.98 17.63
N SER A 390 -15.51 13.08 17.51
CA SER A 390 -15.74 11.75 16.94
C SER A 390 -16.59 10.90 17.89
N ASP A 391 -17.80 10.53 17.45
CA ASP A 391 -18.55 9.43 18.03
C ASP A 391 -17.76 8.12 17.94
N ARG A 392 -18.12 7.14 18.78
CA ARG A 392 -17.47 5.80 18.82
C ARG A 392 -17.43 5.10 17.45
N GLU A 393 -18.27 5.51 16.50
CA GLU A 393 -18.33 4.97 15.14
C GLU A 393 -17.28 5.54 14.17
N PHE A 394 -16.82 6.78 14.34
CA PHE A 394 -15.85 7.42 13.43
C PHE A 394 -14.41 7.29 13.95
N LYS A 395 -13.76 6.16 13.67
CA LYS A 395 -12.38 5.90 14.11
C LYS A 395 -11.34 6.33 13.08
N LEU A 396 -10.58 7.37 13.41
CA LEU A 396 -9.44 7.81 12.63
C LEU A 396 -8.28 6.80 12.73
N GLY A 397 -7.70 6.45 11.57
CA GLY A 397 -6.57 5.53 11.48
C GLY A 397 -5.21 6.24 11.41
N ALA A 398 -4.13 5.45 11.54
CA ALA A 398 -2.76 5.92 11.34
C ALA A 398 -2.52 6.59 9.97
N ASN A 399 -3.36 6.28 8.97
CA ASN A 399 -3.28 6.84 7.63
C ASN A 399 -3.43 8.36 7.60
N ILE A 400 -4.25 8.95 8.47
CA ILE A 400 -4.43 10.41 8.57
C ILE A 400 -3.19 11.07 9.17
N LEU A 401 -2.72 10.56 10.32
CA LEU A 401 -1.48 10.98 10.94
C LEU A 401 -0.33 10.99 9.92
N ASN A 402 -0.25 9.92 9.13
CA ASN A 402 0.79 9.76 8.13
C ASN A 402 0.72 10.77 6.96
N GLU A 403 -0.44 11.39 6.67
CA GLU A 403 -0.52 12.46 5.67
C GLU A 403 0.25 13.71 6.15
N PHE A 404 0.04 14.14 7.40
CA PHE A 404 0.78 15.24 8.01
C PHE A 404 2.29 14.92 8.10
N LEU A 405 2.63 13.74 8.63
CA LEU A 405 4.02 13.33 8.77
C LEU A 405 4.74 13.25 7.42
N ARG A 406 4.03 12.94 6.33
CA ARG A 406 4.64 12.90 4.99
C ARG A 406 5.09 14.28 4.51
N VAL A 407 4.27 15.31 4.73
CA VAL A 407 4.59 16.70 4.40
C VAL A 407 5.78 17.15 5.23
N PHE A 408 5.67 17.08 6.56
CA PHE A 408 6.71 17.52 7.48
C PHE A 408 8.04 16.76 7.28
N ALA A 409 7.99 15.45 7.04
CA ALA A 409 9.18 14.67 6.77
C ALA A 409 9.81 14.98 5.41
N SER A 410 9.04 15.41 4.41
CA SER A 410 9.59 15.91 3.15
C SER A 410 10.35 17.22 3.35
N ASP A 411 9.92 18.06 4.29
CA ASP A 411 10.58 19.33 4.57
C ASP A 411 11.72 19.20 5.60
N GLY A 412 11.93 18.00 6.14
CA GLY A 412 12.91 17.77 7.20
C GLY A 412 12.52 18.39 8.54
N ARG A 413 11.26 18.78 8.71
CA ARG A 413 10.67 19.32 9.94
C ARG A 413 10.46 18.22 10.98
N PHE A 414 11.56 17.77 11.57
CA PHE A 414 11.56 16.70 12.58
C PHE A 414 10.82 17.10 13.86
N ASP A 415 10.88 18.39 14.21
CA ASP A 415 10.08 19.03 15.25
C ASP A 415 8.57 18.78 15.04
N LEU A 416 8.04 19.17 13.88
CA LEU A 416 6.62 19.03 13.55
C LEU A 416 6.18 17.55 13.53
N CYS A 417 7.04 16.67 13.03
CA CYS A 417 6.81 15.23 13.05
C CYS A 417 6.66 14.68 14.47
N LEU A 418 7.54 15.06 15.40
CA LEU A 418 7.48 14.63 16.80
C LEU A 418 6.26 15.22 17.51
N MET A 419 5.98 16.51 17.32
CA MET A 419 4.80 17.17 17.92
C MET A 419 3.50 16.51 17.47
N THR A 420 3.39 16.23 16.17
CA THR A 420 2.23 15.58 15.57
C THR A 420 2.10 14.13 16.03
N PHE A 421 3.21 13.39 16.11
CA PHE A 421 3.21 12.03 16.66
C PHE A 421 2.77 12.02 18.12
N ASN A 422 3.36 12.85 18.98
CA ASN A 422 3.05 12.86 20.40
C ASN A 422 1.59 13.25 20.65
N THR A 423 1.11 14.29 20.00
CA THR A 423 -0.28 14.73 20.19
C THR A 423 -1.28 13.67 19.72
N CYS A 424 -1.10 13.15 18.50
CA CYS A 424 -2.05 12.17 17.95
C CYS A 424 -1.97 10.81 18.65
N VAL A 425 -0.76 10.33 18.98
CA VAL A 425 -0.55 8.98 19.50
C VAL A 425 -0.66 8.95 21.03
N GLN A 426 -0.03 9.89 21.73
CA GLN A 426 -0.02 9.89 23.20
C GLN A 426 -1.30 10.47 23.78
N ASP A 427 -1.78 11.62 23.27
CA ASP A 427 -2.92 12.32 23.88
C ASP A 427 -4.26 11.88 23.30
N ARG A 428 -4.28 11.52 22.01
CA ARG A 428 -5.51 11.15 21.28
C ARG A 428 -5.66 9.65 21.01
N GLY A 429 -4.67 8.85 21.41
CA GLY A 429 -4.74 7.38 21.36
C GLY A 429 -4.70 6.77 19.95
N LEU A 430 -4.25 7.50 18.92
CA LEU A 430 -4.10 6.92 17.58
C LEU A 430 -2.99 5.87 17.59
N LYS A 431 -3.28 4.68 17.06
CA LYS A 431 -2.27 3.60 16.98
C LYS A 431 -1.35 3.85 15.77
N PRO A 432 -0.04 4.07 15.96
CA PRO A 432 0.89 4.26 14.85
C PRO A 432 1.11 2.96 14.07
N ASP A 433 1.48 3.08 12.80
CA ASP A 433 1.85 1.93 11.97
C ASP A 433 3.31 2.03 11.49
N VAL A 434 3.75 1.03 10.71
CA VAL A 434 5.13 0.98 10.18
C VAL A 434 5.46 2.26 9.41
N HIS A 435 4.49 2.83 8.67
CA HIS A 435 4.73 4.02 7.85
C HIS A 435 4.93 5.28 8.71
N THR A 436 4.31 5.34 9.89
CA THR A 436 4.55 6.40 10.88
C THR A 436 6.03 6.48 11.24
N PHE A 437 6.64 5.36 11.62
CA PHE A 437 8.08 5.33 11.94
C PHE A 437 8.95 5.60 10.72
N ASP A 438 8.54 5.17 9.53
CA ASP A 438 9.23 5.48 8.29
C ASP A 438 9.33 6.99 8.06
N MET A 439 8.25 7.74 8.32
CA MET A 439 8.24 9.21 8.21
C MET A 439 9.06 9.86 9.32
N LEU A 440 9.04 9.35 10.56
CA LEU A 440 9.91 9.84 11.63
C LEU A 440 11.39 9.70 11.26
N PHE A 441 11.84 8.53 10.78
CA PHE A 441 13.22 8.36 10.32
C PHE A 441 13.55 9.23 9.09
N LYS A 442 12.61 9.39 8.15
CA LYS A 442 12.79 10.29 7.00
C LYS A 442 13.03 11.73 7.46
N SER A 443 12.22 12.21 8.41
CA SER A 443 12.35 13.57 8.95
C SER A 443 13.67 13.78 9.71
N LEU A 444 14.10 12.83 10.54
CA LEU A 444 15.42 12.87 11.19
C LEU A 444 16.57 12.94 10.18
N VAL A 445 16.52 12.11 9.14
CA VAL A 445 17.53 12.11 8.06
C VAL A 445 17.57 13.43 7.30
N LYS A 446 16.39 14.00 6.98
CA LYS A 446 16.29 15.26 6.23
C LYS A 446 16.61 16.50 7.07
N ASN A 447 16.36 16.47 8.38
CA ASN A 447 16.75 17.55 9.30
C ASN A 447 18.28 17.78 9.32
N GLY A 448 19.03 16.69 9.09
CA GLY A 448 20.48 16.70 9.06
C GLY A 448 21.10 16.11 10.34
N TYR A 449 22.42 15.97 10.32
CA TYR A 449 23.17 15.43 11.46
C TYR A 449 23.54 16.56 12.43
N HIS A 450 23.50 16.25 13.72
CA HIS A 450 23.80 17.17 14.82
C HIS A 450 24.41 16.38 15.99
N LYS A 451 24.89 17.06 17.04
CA LYS A 451 25.55 16.43 18.20
C LYS A 451 24.75 15.26 18.81
N ASN A 452 23.45 15.46 19.03
CA ASN A 452 22.57 14.43 19.63
C ASN A 452 21.95 13.44 18.62
N PHE A 453 22.45 13.34 17.38
CA PHE A 453 21.77 12.59 16.31
C PHE A 453 21.68 11.10 16.64
N CYS A 454 22.76 10.51 17.16
CA CYS A 454 22.78 9.11 17.59
C CYS A 454 21.80 8.87 18.74
N VAL A 455 21.67 9.81 19.67
CA VAL A 455 20.70 9.74 20.78
C VAL A 455 19.28 9.70 20.22
N MET A 456 18.94 10.59 19.28
CA MET A 456 17.61 10.63 18.66
C MET A 456 17.32 9.40 17.78
N LEU A 457 18.34 8.88 17.08
CA LEU A 457 18.21 7.64 16.31
C LEU A 457 17.89 6.45 17.23
N THR A 458 18.62 6.30 18.33
CA THR A 458 18.40 5.23 19.32
C THR A 458 17.04 5.41 20.01
N PHE A 459 16.64 6.64 20.34
CA PHE A 459 15.31 6.95 20.87
C PHE A 459 14.21 6.46 19.92
N LEU A 460 14.27 6.81 18.62
CA LEU A 460 13.28 6.35 17.64
C LEU A 460 13.29 4.83 17.44
N GLN A 461 14.45 4.17 17.56
CA GLN A 461 14.54 2.71 17.51
C GLN A 461 13.85 2.06 18.72
N ASN A 462 14.05 2.60 19.93
CA ASN A 462 13.37 2.16 21.15
C ASN A 462 11.87 2.39 21.06
N LEU A 463 11.45 3.56 20.55
CA LEU A 463 10.05 3.88 20.31
C LEU A 463 9.43 2.89 19.31
N LYS A 464 10.09 2.62 18.18
CA LYS A 464 9.65 1.62 17.21
C LYS A 464 9.54 0.21 17.82
N LYS A 465 10.45 -0.16 18.73
CA LYS A 465 10.39 -1.43 19.47
C LYS A 465 9.21 -1.48 20.43
N LYS A 466 8.92 -0.39 21.15
CA LYS A 466 7.78 -0.25 22.07
C LYS A 466 6.44 -0.55 21.38
N TYR A 467 6.30 -0.18 20.10
CA TYR A 467 5.09 -0.47 19.30
C TYR A 467 5.14 -1.80 18.52
N GLY A 468 6.10 -2.69 18.83
CA GLY A 468 6.15 -4.05 18.26
C GLY A 468 6.71 -4.14 16.83
N PHE A 469 7.42 -3.11 16.35
CA PHE A 469 7.94 -3.06 14.98
C PHE A 469 9.46 -3.30 14.89
N GLU A 470 10.09 -3.91 15.90
CA GLU A 470 11.55 -4.08 16.00
C GLU A 470 12.18 -4.73 14.75
N ASN A 471 11.60 -5.82 14.25
CA ASN A 471 12.17 -6.67 13.20
C ASN A 471 12.05 -6.10 11.78
N LYS A 472 11.51 -4.88 11.64
CA LYS A 472 11.37 -4.20 10.35
C LYS A 472 12.47 -3.19 10.09
N THR A 473 13.21 -3.39 9.01
CA THR A 473 14.14 -2.39 8.50
C THR A 473 13.49 -1.65 7.34
N ASN A 474 13.57 -0.32 7.38
CA ASN A 474 13.19 0.55 6.26
C ASN A 474 14.44 1.29 5.75
N TYR A 475 14.41 1.68 4.48
CA TYR A 475 15.41 2.52 3.82
C TYR A 475 15.82 3.73 4.67
N TRP A 476 14.86 4.47 5.23
CA TRP A 476 15.18 5.67 6.02
C TRP A 476 15.89 5.35 7.33
N LEU A 477 15.53 4.23 7.99
CA LEU A 477 16.26 3.76 9.18
C LEU A 477 17.70 3.36 8.83
N ILE A 478 17.91 2.62 7.74
CA ILE A 478 19.25 2.24 7.26
C ILE A 478 20.05 3.49 6.89
N LYS A 479 19.42 4.48 6.26
CA LYS A 479 20.05 5.76 5.91
C LYS A 479 20.44 6.54 7.18
N ALA A 480 19.59 6.56 8.19
CA ALA A 480 19.89 7.18 9.48
C ALA A 480 21.07 6.49 10.18
N GLN A 481 21.09 5.15 10.22
CA GLN A 481 22.21 4.36 10.75
C GLN A 481 23.53 4.65 10.01
N SER A 482 23.46 4.79 8.69
CA SER A 482 24.62 5.18 7.88
C SER A 482 25.11 6.58 8.24
N MET A 483 24.21 7.55 8.41
CA MET A 483 24.58 8.90 8.84
C MET A 483 25.21 8.88 10.24
N GLY A 484 24.65 8.16 11.20
CA GLY A 484 25.24 8.01 12.54
C GLY A 484 26.64 7.39 12.50
N LYS A 485 26.88 6.43 11.60
CA LYS A 485 28.19 5.78 11.47
C LYS A 485 29.26 6.63 10.78
N PHE A 486 28.90 7.42 9.76
CA PHE A 486 29.89 8.08 8.90
C PHE A 486 29.94 9.60 9.04
N ASN A 487 28.84 10.24 9.45
CA ASN A 487 28.78 11.70 9.56
C ASN A 487 28.97 12.18 11.01
N ILE A 488 28.72 11.33 12.01
CA ILE A 488 28.92 11.68 13.41
C ILE A 488 30.31 11.22 13.85
N ASP A 489 31.00 12.13 14.52
CA ASP A 489 32.30 11.90 15.15
C ASP A 489 32.18 10.73 16.15
N PRO A 490 33.14 9.76 16.14
CA PRO A 490 33.16 8.61 17.04
C PRO A 490 32.79 8.90 18.50
N GLN A 491 33.22 10.04 19.06
CA GLN A 491 32.94 10.40 20.46
C GLN A 491 31.44 10.55 20.77
N TRP A 492 30.62 10.91 19.76
CA TRP A 492 29.17 11.11 19.91
C TRP A 492 28.34 9.91 19.39
N ARG A 493 28.96 8.77 19.12
CA ARG A 493 28.26 7.55 18.66
C ARG A 493 27.75 6.69 19.82
N CYS A 494 28.47 6.69 20.93
CA CYS A 494 28.07 5.97 22.14
C CYS A 494 26.93 6.74 22.82
N VAL A 495 25.79 6.08 23.02
CA VAL A 495 24.60 6.67 23.62
C VAL A 495 24.43 6.11 25.03
N THR A 496 24.39 6.99 26.03
CA THR A 496 24.17 6.59 27.43
C THR A 496 22.68 6.57 27.78
N SER A 497 22.31 5.80 28.81
CA SER A 497 20.93 5.74 29.32
C SER A 497 20.43 7.11 29.79
N GLU A 498 21.28 7.92 30.42
CA GLU A 498 20.96 9.29 30.85
C GLU A 498 20.64 10.22 29.67
N GLN A 499 21.39 10.11 28.57
CA GLN A 499 21.11 10.88 27.35
C GLN A 499 19.76 10.50 26.75
N LEU A 500 19.37 9.22 26.81
CA LEU A 500 18.07 8.74 26.35
C LEU A 500 16.93 9.25 27.24
N GLN A 501 17.09 9.21 28.56
CA GLN A 501 16.10 9.79 29.49
C GLN A 501 15.95 11.29 29.27
N ARG A 502 17.06 12.01 29.07
CA ARG A 502 17.03 13.44 28.73
C ARG A 502 16.31 13.68 27.40
N ALA A 503 16.57 12.85 26.39
CA ALA A 503 15.86 12.93 25.12
C ALA A 503 14.36 12.71 25.28
N GLU A 504 13.95 11.70 26.05
CA GLU A 504 12.54 11.41 26.33
C GLU A 504 11.85 12.59 27.03
N ARG A 505 12.48 13.21 28.04
CA ARG A 505 11.97 14.42 28.69
C ARG A 505 11.75 15.56 27.69
N TRP A 506 12.73 15.85 26.84
CA TRP A 506 12.60 16.92 25.83
C TRP A 506 11.56 16.61 24.77
N VAL A 507 11.51 15.37 24.28
CA VAL A 507 10.55 14.97 23.25
C VAL A 507 9.13 14.98 23.79
N ASN A 508 8.90 14.54 25.03
CA ASN A 508 7.55 14.54 25.61
C ASN A 508 6.96 15.94 25.81
N LEU A 509 7.80 16.98 25.91
CA LEU A 509 7.36 18.37 25.91
C LEU A 509 6.86 18.83 24.53
N LEU A 510 7.36 18.23 23.44
CA LEU A 510 6.98 18.58 22.08
C LEU A 510 5.59 18.02 21.76
N LYS A 511 4.56 18.79 22.11
CA LYS A 511 3.15 18.51 21.84
C LYS A 511 2.45 19.78 21.37
N TRP A 512 1.39 19.62 20.59
CA TRP A 512 0.57 20.73 20.15
C TRP A 512 -0.27 21.28 21.30
N GLY A 513 -0.36 22.61 21.42
CA GLY A 513 -1.25 23.28 22.36
C GLY A 513 -0.78 23.38 23.82
N VAL A 514 0.43 22.95 24.17
CA VAL A 514 0.93 22.99 25.56
C VAL A 514 1.33 24.41 26.01
N ASP A 515 1.90 25.22 25.11
CA ASP A 515 2.38 26.58 25.45
C ASP A 515 1.53 27.70 24.83
N THR A 516 1.03 27.51 23.61
CA THR A 516 0.42 28.59 22.80
C THR A 516 -1.10 28.52 22.72
N ASN A 517 -1.74 27.45 23.21
CA ASN A 517 -3.15 27.08 22.97
C ASN A 517 -3.59 27.02 21.49
N THR A 518 -2.73 27.40 20.54
CA THR A 518 -2.99 27.45 19.11
C THR A 518 -1.95 26.64 18.34
N PHE A 519 -2.38 26.03 17.24
CA PHE A 519 -1.47 25.39 16.28
C PHE A 519 -0.61 26.43 15.56
N SER A 520 0.69 26.16 15.42
CA SER A 520 1.58 26.98 14.60
C SER A 520 2.74 26.16 14.04
N THR A 521 2.93 26.23 12.73
CA THR A 521 4.09 25.62 12.07
C THR A 521 5.40 26.37 12.33
N LYS A 522 5.34 27.62 12.85
CA LYS A 522 6.50 28.44 13.23
C LYS A 522 6.87 28.23 14.70
N VAL A 523 7.24 26.99 15.05
CA VAL A 523 7.45 26.56 16.44
C VAL A 523 8.50 27.40 17.18
N TRP A 524 9.62 27.73 16.51
CA TRP A 524 10.73 28.46 17.15
C TRP A 524 10.34 29.87 17.64
N SER A 525 9.55 30.61 16.86
CA SER A 525 9.17 31.99 17.18
C SER A 525 8.00 32.06 18.15
N THR A 526 7.08 31.11 18.07
CA THR A 526 5.82 31.13 18.83
C THR A 526 5.93 30.55 20.23
N HIS A 527 6.83 29.59 20.47
CA HIS A 527 6.94 28.90 21.75
C HIS A 527 8.05 29.48 22.64
N GLY A 528 7.92 29.24 23.96
CA GLY A 528 8.82 29.76 24.98
C GLY A 528 10.22 29.12 24.99
N THR A 529 11.05 29.59 25.92
CA THR A 529 12.46 29.18 26.05
C THR A 529 12.65 27.68 26.23
N ARG A 530 11.75 27.00 26.96
CA ARG A 530 11.80 25.54 27.16
C ARG A 530 11.65 24.78 25.85
N PHE A 531 10.70 25.17 24.98
CA PHE A 531 10.54 24.58 23.65
C PHE A 531 11.78 24.82 22.79
N ARG A 532 12.33 26.05 22.78
CA ARG A 532 13.56 26.34 22.02
C ARG A 532 14.73 25.46 22.47
N ASN A 533 14.84 25.15 23.76
CA ASN A 533 15.85 24.23 24.28
C ASN A 533 15.62 22.79 23.81
N ALA A 534 14.37 22.33 23.76
CA ALA A 534 14.00 21.04 23.16
C ALA A 534 14.39 20.99 21.67
N LEU A 535 14.04 22.03 20.91
CA LEU A 535 14.35 22.17 19.49
C LEU A 535 15.86 22.15 19.22
N ARG A 536 16.67 22.86 20.03
CA ARG A 536 18.13 22.80 19.96
C ARG A 536 18.64 21.38 20.24
N PHE A 537 18.07 20.69 21.23
CA PHE A 537 18.47 19.33 21.58
C PHE A 537 18.24 18.35 20.42
N ILE A 538 17.09 18.43 19.73
CA ILE A 538 16.77 17.61 18.56
C ILE A 538 17.34 18.16 17.23
N GLY A 539 18.15 19.22 17.30
CA GLY A 539 18.80 19.87 16.16
C GLY A 539 17.87 20.55 15.15
N CYS A 540 16.67 20.93 15.56
CA CYS A 540 15.72 21.70 14.76
C CYS A 540 15.92 23.20 15.00
N ILE A 541 17.05 23.73 14.51
CA ILE A 541 17.42 25.15 14.65
C ILE A 541 17.18 25.85 13.29
N PRO A 542 16.45 26.98 13.25
CA PRO A 542 16.26 27.75 12.01
C PRO A 542 17.60 28.16 11.41
N LEU A 543 17.67 28.20 10.08
CA LEU A 543 18.91 28.47 9.34
C LEU A 543 19.58 29.80 9.76
N ALA A 544 18.78 30.83 10.04
CA ALA A 544 19.27 32.14 10.50
C ALA A 544 20.09 32.09 11.81
N TYR A 545 19.90 31.05 12.62
CA TYR A 545 20.59 30.88 13.91
C TYR A 545 21.61 29.73 13.89
N ARG A 546 21.88 29.12 12.72
CA ARG A 546 22.90 28.08 12.60
C ARG A 546 24.26 28.75 12.40
N ASN A 547 25.17 28.56 13.35
CA ASN A 547 26.57 28.94 13.14
C ASN A 547 27.13 28.16 11.94
N SER A 548 27.59 28.88 10.92
CA SER A 548 28.20 28.34 9.70
C SER A 548 29.59 27.78 10.02
N GLY A 549 29.63 26.60 10.65
CA GLY A 549 30.86 25.83 10.77
C GLY A 549 31.31 25.35 9.39
N LYS A 550 32.57 25.65 9.02
CA LYS A 550 33.20 25.20 7.77
C LYS A 550 33.00 23.69 7.59
N GLN A 551 32.37 23.30 6.48
CA GLN A 551 32.31 21.90 6.07
C GLN A 551 33.73 21.40 5.77
N GLN A 552 34.29 20.60 6.68
CA GLN A 552 35.57 19.94 6.46
C GLN A 552 35.39 18.64 5.65
N ASP A 553 36.15 18.60 4.55
CA ASP A 553 36.57 17.49 3.69
C ASP A 553 35.51 16.70 2.88
N THR A 554 35.41 17.06 1.60
CA THR A 554 34.29 16.81 0.70
C THR A 554 34.49 15.66 -0.31
N ARG A 555 35.68 15.04 -0.40
CA ARG A 555 35.95 13.95 -1.37
C ARG A 555 36.11 12.57 -0.72
N GLY A 556 36.93 12.43 0.33
CA GLY A 556 37.19 11.14 0.99
C GLY A 556 35.96 10.55 1.70
N LEU A 557 35.19 11.38 2.40
CA LEU A 557 33.91 10.97 3.00
C LEU A 557 32.88 10.54 1.95
N THR A 558 32.87 11.19 0.79
CA THR A 558 31.96 10.89 -0.32
C THR A 558 32.26 9.51 -0.92
N ILE A 559 33.55 9.19 -1.10
CA ILE A 559 34.02 7.87 -1.56
C ILE A 559 33.66 6.78 -0.55
N ARG A 560 33.99 6.96 0.74
CA ARG A 560 33.65 6.00 1.81
C ARG A 560 32.14 5.75 1.91
N LYS A 561 31.31 6.79 1.76
CA LYS A 561 29.84 6.65 1.72
C LYS A 561 29.37 5.90 0.47
N ALA A 562 29.98 6.13 -0.68
CA ALA A 562 29.66 5.41 -1.91
C ALA A 562 30.02 3.93 -1.81
N GLU A 563 31.19 3.59 -1.30
CA GLU A 563 31.64 2.23 -1.03
C GLU A 563 30.75 1.52 -0.02
N TYR A 564 30.39 2.18 1.08
CA TYR A 564 29.47 1.61 2.06
C TYR A 564 28.10 1.31 1.43
N ARG A 565 27.53 2.24 0.66
CA ARG A 565 26.27 2.01 -0.06
C ARG A 565 26.40 0.86 -1.06
N ARG A 566 27.51 0.76 -1.79
CA ARG A 566 27.80 -0.38 -2.69
C ARG A 566 27.85 -1.68 -1.90
N ARG A 567 28.58 -1.74 -0.78
CA ARG A 567 28.71 -2.93 0.07
C ARG A 567 27.37 -3.36 0.67
N ILE A 568 26.58 -2.46 1.22
CA ILE A 568 25.26 -2.79 1.79
C ILE A 568 24.31 -3.30 0.70
N ARG A 569 24.27 -2.63 -0.47
CA ARG A 569 23.48 -3.11 -1.61
C ARG A 569 23.95 -4.48 -2.06
N HIS A 570 25.27 -4.70 -2.14
CA HIS A 570 25.86 -5.98 -2.51
C HIS A 570 25.44 -7.09 -1.54
N ILE A 571 25.58 -6.88 -0.22
CA ILE A 571 25.17 -7.84 0.81
C ILE A 571 23.66 -8.13 0.74
N ALA A 572 22.84 -7.10 0.56
CA ALA A 572 21.39 -7.25 0.45
C ALA A 572 21.00 -8.06 -0.80
N LEU A 573 21.60 -7.76 -1.95
CA LEU A 573 21.41 -8.50 -3.20
C LEU A 573 21.90 -9.94 -3.07
N GLN A 574 23.09 -10.16 -2.49
CA GLN A 574 23.65 -11.48 -2.24
C GLN A 574 22.70 -12.33 -1.37
N ASN A 575 22.23 -11.80 -0.25
CA ASN A 575 21.28 -12.52 0.61
C ASN A 575 19.94 -12.79 -0.11
N ALA A 576 19.46 -11.87 -0.94
CA ALA A 576 18.24 -12.07 -1.72
C ALA A 576 18.40 -13.16 -2.80
N LEU A 577 19.54 -13.18 -3.50
CA LEU A 577 19.85 -14.19 -4.51
C LEU A 577 20.03 -15.57 -3.88
N LEU A 578 20.78 -15.68 -2.76
CA LEU A 578 20.96 -16.94 -2.04
C LEU A 578 19.63 -17.58 -1.63
N LYS A 579 18.67 -16.77 -1.18
CA LYS A 579 17.32 -17.27 -0.85
C LYS A 579 16.54 -17.80 -2.06
N ARG A 580 16.88 -17.34 -3.28
CA ARG A 580 16.22 -17.78 -4.53
C ARG A 580 16.85 -19.02 -5.14
N VAL A 581 18.12 -19.31 -4.86
CA VAL A 581 18.84 -20.44 -5.47
C VAL A 581 18.13 -21.78 -5.25
N PRO A 582 17.68 -22.14 -4.02
CA PRO A 582 16.95 -23.39 -3.81
C PRO A 582 15.68 -23.47 -4.66
N TYR A 583 14.90 -22.39 -4.67
CA TYR A 583 13.66 -22.28 -5.45
C TYR A 583 13.87 -22.33 -6.96
N ALA A 584 15.05 -21.95 -7.44
CA ALA A 584 15.38 -22.04 -8.86
C ALA A 584 15.79 -23.45 -9.30
N LYS A 585 16.16 -24.32 -8.36
CA LYS A 585 16.55 -25.72 -8.62
C LYS A 585 15.37 -26.67 -8.42
N ASP A 586 14.67 -26.51 -7.31
CA ASP A 586 13.50 -27.30 -6.94
C ASP A 586 12.54 -26.40 -6.15
N TRP A 587 11.49 -25.93 -6.83
CA TRP A 587 10.55 -24.99 -6.24
C TRP A 587 9.76 -25.61 -5.08
N TYR A 588 9.25 -26.83 -5.28
CA TYR A 588 8.38 -27.50 -4.32
C TYR A 588 9.15 -28.04 -3.11
N GLY A 589 10.32 -28.66 -3.32
CA GLY A 589 11.17 -29.10 -2.21
C GLY A 589 11.71 -27.94 -1.39
N ALA A 590 12.07 -26.82 -2.03
CA ALA A 590 12.47 -25.61 -1.31
C ALA A 590 11.31 -25.00 -0.50
N LEU A 591 10.08 -25.00 -1.04
CA LEU A 591 8.90 -24.54 -0.31
C LEU A 591 8.62 -25.44 0.89
N LYS A 592 8.61 -26.76 0.71
CA LYS A 592 8.39 -27.73 1.80
C LYS A 592 9.38 -27.51 2.94
N LYS A 593 10.67 -27.37 2.61
CA LYS A 593 11.71 -27.08 3.61
C LYS A 593 11.47 -25.75 4.32
N GLU A 594 11.16 -24.68 3.59
CA GLU A 594 10.89 -23.37 4.21
C GLU A 594 9.65 -23.41 5.12
N LEU A 595 8.63 -24.20 4.79
CA LEU A 595 7.44 -24.37 5.62
C LEU A 595 7.74 -25.13 6.91
N SER A 596 8.51 -26.22 6.83
CA SER A 596 8.94 -27.00 8.01
C SER A 596 9.88 -26.20 8.92
N ASP A 597 10.86 -25.48 8.36
CA ASP A 597 11.79 -24.61 9.10
C ASP A 597 11.08 -23.45 9.85
N ARG A 598 9.82 -23.19 9.51
CA ARG A 598 9.00 -22.12 10.09
C ARG A 598 7.83 -22.63 10.92
N GLY A 599 7.69 -23.96 11.06
CA GLY A 599 6.60 -24.58 11.80
C GLY A 599 5.21 -24.33 11.21
N VAL A 600 5.13 -23.99 9.91
CA VAL A 600 3.88 -23.70 9.19
C VAL A 600 3.18 -24.99 8.71
N VAL A 601 3.94 -26.08 8.59
CA VAL A 601 3.44 -27.43 8.31
C VAL A 601 3.91 -28.33 9.45
N VAL A 602 3.05 -29.27 9.86
CA VAL A 602 3.34 -30.29 10.89
C VAL A 602 4.32 -31.33 10.37
#